data_AF-A0A9Q0MTV3-F1
#
_entry.id   AF-A0A9Q0MTV3-F1
#
_cell.length_a   1.000
_cell.length_b   1.000
_cell.length_c   1.000
_cell.angle_alpha   90.00
_cell.angle_beta   90.00
_cell.angle_gamma   90.00
#
_symmetry.space_group_name_H-M   'P 1'
#
loop_
_entity.id
_entity.type
_entity.pdbx_description
1 polymer ?
#
loop_
_entity_poly.entity_id
_entity_poly.type
_entity_poly.pdbx_seq_one_letter_code
_entity_poly.pdbx_strand_id
1 'polypeptide(L)'
;MSVYLPIVALKMGPTLNPENIKEGDGVYFECDIKSNPKPYKMTWFHNGTELHQNVASGIILSDQSLVLQSVTRASAGDYNCLAANTEGKGT
;
A
#
# COMPACT_ATOMS: atom_id res chain seq x y z
N MET A 1 -10.10 -15.55 -22.63
CA MET A 1 -9.83 -14.64 -21.48
C MET A 1 -8.37 -14.25 -21.57
N SER A 2 -8.06 -12.95 -21.62
CA SER A 2 -6.67 -12.48 -21.74
C SER A 2 -5.99 -12.52 -20.38
N VAL A 3 -4.82 -13.14 -20.29
CA VAL A 3 -3.93 -13.09 -19.11
C VAL A 3 -3.05 -11.85 -19.20
N TYR A 4 -2.79 -11.20 -18.07
CA TYR A 4 -1.98 -9.98 -17.99
C TYR A 4 -1.39 -9.78 -16.59
N LEU A 5 -0.30 -9.03 -16.54
CA LEU A 5 0.34 -8.57 -15.31
C LEU A 5 -0.64 -7.77 -14.45
N PRO A 6 -0.53 -7.78 -13.11
CA PRO A 6 -1.32 -6.90 -12.28
C PRO A 6 -1.11 -5.44 -12.66
N ILE A 7 -2.17 -4.65 -12.66
CA ILE A 7 -2.13 -3.19 -12.78
C ILE A 7 -2.65 -2.65 -11.45
N VAL A 8 -1.84 -1.85 -10.78
CA VAL A 8 -2.14 -1.36 -9.45
C VAL A 8 -2.31 0.16 -9.45
N ALA A 9 -3.12 0.68 -8.52
CA ALA A 9 -3.24 2.11 -8.30
C ALA A 9 -3.38 2.39 -6.81
N LEU A 10 -2.42 3.15 -6.26
CA LEU A 10 -2.43 3.57 -4.87
C LEU A 10 -3.40 4.74 -4.65
N LYS A 11 -4.17 4.67 -3.56
CA LYS A 11 -5.09 5.72 -3.12
C LYS A 11 -4.95 5.93 -1.62
N MET A 12 -5.00 7.18 -1.20
CA MET A 12 -5.22 7.50 0.21
C MET A 12 -6.70 7.37 0.55
N GLY A 13 -6.99 7.09 1.83
CA GLY A 13 -8.35 7.03 2.34
C GLY A 13 -9.16 8.29 1.99
N PRO A 14 -10.45 8.17 1.65
CA PRO A 14 -11.25 9.26 1.08
C PRO A 14 -11.46 10.45 2.03
N THR A 15 -11.26 10.24 3.33
CA THR A 15 -11.40 11.27 4.36
C THR A 15 -10.08 11.97 4.70
N LEU A 16 -8.96 11.55 4.12
CA LEU A 16 -7.65 12.15 4.36
C LEU A 16 -7.44 13.37 3.46
N ASN A 17 -6.96 14.45 4.06
CA ASN A 17 -6.45 15.60 3.32
C ASN A 17 -4.92 15.56 3.37
N PRO A 18 -4.22 15.29 2.25
CA PRO A 18 -2.76 15.15 2.23
C PRO A 18 -2.02 16.40 2.72
N GLU A 19 -2.62 17.57 2.54
CA GLU A 19 -2.06 18.86 2.97
C GLU A 19 -2.27 19.16 4.47
N ASN A 20 -3.01 18.29 5.18
CA ASN A 20 -3.33 18.48 6.59
C ASN A 20 -3.22 17.17 7.38
N ILE A 21 -2.13 16.44 7.15
CA ILE A 21 -1.73 15.29 7.97
C ILE A 21 -0.70 15.77 9.00
N LYS A 22 -0.92 15.46 10.27
CA LYS A 22 -0.05 15.85 11.39
C LYS A 22 0.56 14.63 12.06
N GLU A 23 1.69 14.84 12.73
CA GLU A 23 2.26 13.80 13.60
C GLU A 23 1.21 13.35 14.62
N GLY A 24 1.10 12.03 14.82
CA GLY A 24 0.06 11.44 15.65
C GLY A 24 -1.14 10.91 14.87
N ASP A 25 -1.40 11.42 13.67
CA ASP A 25 -2.59 11.05 12.88
C ASP A 25 -2.51 9.62 12.34
N GLY A 26 -3.69 9.01 12.18
CA GLY A 26 -3.84 7.76 11.46
C GLY A 26 -3.93 8.01 9.95
N VAL A 27 -3.14 7.29 9.16
CA VAL A 27 -3.16 7.31 7.70
C VAL A 27 -3.51 5.93 7.18
N TYR A 28 -4.33 5.89 6.13
CA TYR A 28 -4.77 4.67 5.47
C TYR A 28 -4.56 4.80 3.97
N PHE A 29 -4.03 3.74 3.38
CA PHE A 29 -3.88 3.57 1.95
C PHE A 29 -4.62 2.32 1.49
N GLU A 30 -5.17 2.41 0.29
CA GLU A 30 -5.76 1.31 -0.46
C GLU A 30 -5.06 1.19 -1.80
N CYS A 31 -4.87 -0.04 -2.26
CA CYS A 31 -4.28 -0.32 -3.54
C CYS A 31 -5.29 -1.09 -4.40
N ASP A 32 -5.82 -0.42 -5.41
CA ASP A 32 -6.72 -1.04 -6.38
C ASP A 32 -5.93 -1.97 -7.29
N ILE A 33 -6.36 -3.22 -7.44
CA ILE A 33 -5.66 -4.21 -8.26
C ILE A 33 -6.57 -4.72 -9.38
N LYS A 34 -6.13 -4.53 -10.63
CA LYS A 34 -6.69 -5.22 -11.80
C LYS A 34 -5.71 -6.29 -12.24
N SER A 35 -6.09 -7.57 -12.14
CA SER A 35 -5.20 -8.68 -12.43
C SER A 35 -5.96 -9.88 -12.98
N ASN A 36 -5.37 -10.57 -13.95
CA ASN A 36 -5.82 -11.88 -14.39
C ASN A 36 -4.61 -12.75 -14.80
N PRO A 37 -4.29 -13.83 -14.06
CA PRO A 37 -5.02 -14.43 -12.93
C PRO A 37 -5.01 -13.61 -11.64
N LYS A 38 -5.74 -14.06 -10.61
CA LYS A 38 -5.73 -13.41 -9.28
C LYS A 38 -4.30 -13.33 -8.74
N PRO A 39 -3.92 -12.20 -8.11
CA PRO A 39 -2.60 -12.08 -7.50
C PRO A 39 -2.48 -13.03 -6.30
N TYR A 40 -1.28 -13.59 -6.10
CA TYR A 40 -0.97 -14.46 -4.96
C TYR A 40 -0.16 -13.73 -3.87
N LYS A 41 0.39 -12.54 -4.17
CA LYS A 41 1.18 -11.75 -3.22
C LYS A 41 0.92 -10.26 -3.43
N MET A 42 0.79 -9.55 -2.32
CA MET A 42 0.90 -8.08 -2.23
C MET A 42 2.16 -7.71 -1.45
N THR A 43 2.79 -6.60 -1.80
CA THR A 43 3.94 -6.04 -1.07
C THR A 43 3.84 -4.53 -1.04
N TRP A 44 4.09 -3.94 0.12
CA TRP A 44 4.03 -2.49 0.34
C TRP A 44 5.44 -1.94 0.49
N PHE A 45 5.66 -0.71 0.03
CA PHE A 45 6.95 -0.05 0.09
C PHE A 45 6.80 1.37 0.62
N HIS A 46 7.79 1.81 1.40
CA HIS A 46 8.00 3.19 1.80
C HIS A 46 9.41 3.61 1.40
N ASN A 47 9.53 4.66 0.58
CA ASN A 47 10.79 5.13 0.01
C ASN A 47 11.64 3.99 -0.61
N GLY A 48 10.96 3.08 -1.33
CA GLY A 48 11.59 1.92 -1.98
C GLY A 48 11.97 0.77 -1.04
N THR A 49 11.74 0.89 0.26
CA THR A 49 12.00 -0.18 1.25
C THR A 49 10.72 -0.95 1.53
N GLU A 50 10.80 -2.29 1.50
CA GLU A 50 9.65 -3.16 1.80
C GLU A 50 9.17 -2.94 3.24
N LEU A 51 7.87 -2.69 3.38
CA LEU A 51 7.19 -2.61 4.65
C LEU A 51 6.77 -4.00 5.10
N HIS A 52 6.96 -4.27 6.38
CA HIS A 52 6.47 -5.48 7.03
C HIS A 52 5.44 -5.13 8.08
N GLN A 53 4.52 -6.06 8.32
CA GLN A 53 3.53 -5.91 9.38
C GLN A 53 4.24 -5.75 10.72
N ASN A 54 3.95 -4.66 11.41
CA ASN A 54 4.50 -4.36 12.72
C ASN A 54 3.46 -3.59 13.54
N VAL A 55 2.53 -4.36 14.13
CA VAL A 55 1.41 -3.84 14.92
C VAL A 55 1.90 -3.05 16.13
N ALA A 56 3.02 -3.43 16.74
CA ALA A 56 3.59 -2.71 17.87
C ALA A 56 4.05 -1.28 17.49
N SER A 57 4.48 -1.09 16.24
CA SER A 57 4.81 0.24 15.67
C SER A 57 3.64 0.91 14.95
N GLY A 58 2.46 0.29 14.93
CA GLY A 58 1.27 0.81 14.25
C GLY A 58 1.25 0.64 12.73
N ILE A 59 2.07 -0.25 12.16
CA ILE A 59 2.04 -0.62 10.74
C ILE A 59 1.20 -1.89 10.57
N ILE A 60 0.04 -1.75 9.95
CA ILE A 60 -0.89 -2.86 9.71
C ILE A 60 -1.06 -3.03 8.21
N LEU A 61 -0.75 -4.23 7.72
CA LEU A 61 -0.86 -4.59 6.32
C LEU A 61 -2.02 -5.57 6.13
N SER A 62 -2.74 -5.41 5.02
CA SER A 62 -3.69 -6.37 4.47
C SER A 62 -3.44 -6.51 2.96
N ASP A 63 -4.15 -7.43 2.31
CA ASP A 63 -3.96 -7.76 0.88
C ASP A 63 -4.03 -6.52 -0.02
N GLN A 64 -4.90 -5.56 0.30
CA GLN A 64 -5.11 -4.35 -0.52
C GLN A 64 -4.96 -3.06 0.29
N SER A 65 -4.57 -3.14 1.56
CA SER A 65 -4.50 -1.94 2.40
C SER A 65 -3.29 -1.86 3.33
N LEU A 66 -2.90 -0.63 3.64
CA LEU A 66 -1.87 -0.27 4.59
C LEU A 66 -2.45 0.77 5.54
N VAL A 67 -2.38 0.50 6.84
CA VAL A 67 -2.70 1.46 7.90
C VAL A 67 -1.42 1.82 8.64
N LEU A 68 -1.21 3.12 8.83
CA LEU A 68 -0.26 3.70 9.76
C LEU A 68 -1.06 4.34 10.89
N GLN A 69 -1.06 3.75 12.09
CA GLN A 69 -1.95 4.18 13.17
C GLN A 69 -1.56 5.55 13.76
N SER A 70 -0.27 5.90 13.73
CA SER A 70 0.23 7.17 14.25
C SER A 70 1.49 7.56 13.48
N VAL A 71 1.35 8.52 12.56
CA VAL A 71 2.46 8.94 11.71
C VAL A 71 3.44 9.86 12.43
N THR A 72 4.70 9.81 12.03
CA THR A 72 5.76 10.71 12.47
C THR A 72 6.37 11.41 11.25
N ARG A 73 7.26 12.39 11.45
CA ARG A 73 8.09 12.92 10.34
C ARG A 73 8.79 11.83 9.53
N ALA A 74 9.22 10.72 10.15
CA ALA A 74 9.88 9.62 9.44
C ALA A 74 8.92 8.84 8.55
N SER A 75 7.60 8.93 8.78
CA SER A 75 6.58 8.32 7.93
C SER A 75 6.37 9.09 6.62
N ALA A 76 6.89 10.30 6.47
CA ALA A 76 6.77 11.06 5.23
C ALA A 76 7.57 10.41 4.08
N GLY A 77 7.08 10.61 2.86
CA GLY A 77 7.73 10.11 1.64
C GLY A 77 6.79 9.30 0.77
N ASP A 78 7.39 8.57 -0.17
CA ASP A 78 6.67 7.88 -1.22
C ASP A 78 6.24 6.48 -0.78
N TYR A 79 4.96 6.18 -0.97
CA TYR A 79 4.39 4.86 -0.75
C TYR A 79 4.05 4.23 -2.10
N ASN A 80 4.28 2.92 -2.23
CA ASN A 80 3.89 2.16 -3.41
C ASN A 80 3.43 0.76 -3.01
N CYS A 81 2.57 0.16 -3.82
CA CYS A 81 2.14 -1.23 -3.68
C CYS A 81 2.58 -2.04 -4.90
N LEU A 82 2.87 -3.32 -4.70
CA LEU A 82 3.23 -4.27 -5.74
C LEU A 82 2.35 -5.50 -5.61
N ALA A 83 1.68 -5.87 -6.69
CA ALA A 83 0.93 -7.12 -6.79
C ALA A 83 1.66 -8.10 -7.71
N ALA A 84 1.63 -9.39 -7.37
CA ALA A 84 2.23 -10.45 -8.17
C ALA A 84 1.20 -11.54 -8.50
N ASN A 85 1.12 -11.92 -9.78
CA ASN A 85 0.37 -13.08 -10.27
C ASN A 85 1.29 -14.01 -11.07
N THR A 86 0.73 -15.03 -11.71
CA THR A 86 1.51 -16.00 -12.51
C THR A 86 2.20 -15.39 -13.73
N GLU A 87 1.71 -14.24 -14.22
CA GLU A 87 2.29 -13.54 -15.37
C GLU A 87 3.46 -12.63 -14.95
N GLY A 88 3.55 -12.27 -13.67
CA GLY A 88 4.64 -11.46 -13.12
C GLY A 88 4.17 -10.42 -12.09
N LYS A 89 4.83 -9.27 -12.05
CA LYS A 89 4.65 -8.21 -11.05
C LYS A 89 4.16 -6.91 -11.69
N GLY A 90 3.27 -6.21 -11.00
CA GLY A 90 2.82 -4.86 -11.32
C GLY A 90 3.00 -3.91 -10.15
N THR A 91 3.40 -2.68 -10.43
CA THR A 91 3.71 -1.59 -9.49
C THR A 91 3.08 -0.29 -9.94
#